data_AF-A0ABC8UVV9-F1
#
_entry.id   AF-A0ABC8UVV9-F1
#
_cell.length_a   1.000
_cell.length_b   1.000
_cell.length_c   1.000
_cell.angle_alpha   90.00
_cell.angle_beta   90.00
_cell.angle_gamma   90.00
#
_symmetry.space_group_name_H-M   'P 1'
#
loop_
_entity.id
_entity.type
_entity.pdbx_description
1 polymer ?
#
loop_
_entity_poly.entity_id
_entity_poly.type
_entity_poly.pdbx_seq_one_letter_code
_entity_poly.pdbx_strand_id
1 'polypeptide(L)' 'IILVTHPRTGDLREALMYIYNLYVEYVMKNPLYTPGTPIRQVISFQDWGRIVEDFV' A
#
# COMPACT_ATOMS: atom_id res chain seq x y z
N ILE A 1 4.20 -8.71 0.38
CA ILE A 1 4.46 -7.31 0.81
C ILE A 1 5.58 -7.37 1.83
N ILE A 2 6.60 -6.51 1.70
CA ILE A 2 7.70 -6.41 2.67
C ILE A 2 7.63 -5.01 3.26
N LEU A 3 7.46 -4.90 4.57
CA LEU A 3 7.48 -3.64 5.31
C LEU A 3 8.73 -3.64 6.19
N VAL A 4 9.61 -2.65 6.01
CA VAL A 4 10.82 -2.49 6.81
C VAL A 4 10.55 -1.44 7.88
N THR A 5 10.66 -1.84 9.15
CA THR A 5 10.42 -0.97 10.31
C THR A 5 11.56 -1.06 11.31
N HIS A 6 11.50 -0.23 12.35
CA HIS A 6 12.42 -0.32 13.47
C HIS A 6 12.13 -1.62 14.27
N PRO A 7 13.14 -2.37 14.74
CA PRO A 7 12.94 -3.65 15.44
C PRO A 7 12.21 -3.56 16.80
N ARG A 8 11.90 -2.34 17.26
CA ARG A 8 11.05 -2.10 18.45
C ARG A 8 9.58 -1.87 18.09
N THR A 9 9.27 -1.74 16.81
CA THR A 9 7.89 -1.67 16.35
C THR A 9 7.23 -3.02 16.65
N GLY A 10 6.04 -2.98 17.26
CA GLY A 10 5.30 -4.16 17.69
C GLY A 10 4.81 -5.04 16.53
N ASP A 11 3.81 -5.88 16.79
CA ASP A 11 3.23 -6.73 15.75
C ASP A 11 2.59 -5.89 14.63
N LEU A 12 3.06 -6.09 13.40
CA LEU A 12 2.61 -5.38 12.21
C LEU A 12 1.72 -6.23 11.32
N ARG A 13 1.26 -7.40 11.79
CA ARG A 13 0.35 -8.26 11.01
C ARG A 13 -0.93 -7.54 10.60
N GLU A 14 -1.53 -6.76 11.50
CA GLU A 14 -2.72 -5.96 11.19
C GLU A 14 -2.41 -4.85 10.18
N ALA A 15 -1.30 -4.13 10.36
CA ALA A 15 -0.87 -3.09 9.42
C ALA A 15 -0.61 -3.66 8.01
N LEU A 16 0.06 -4.82 7.92
CA LEU A 16 0.28 -5.52 6.66
C LEU A 16 -1.02 -5.99 6.01
N MET A 17 -1.96 -6.51 6.79
CA MET A 17 -3.28 -6.92 6.30
C MET A 17 -4.05 -5.71 5.77
N TYR A 18 -3.99 -4.58 6.47
CA TYR A 18 -4.62 -3.33 6.02
C TYR A 18 -4.01 -2.81 4.70
N ILE A 19 -2.67 -2.76 4.60
CA ILE A 19 -1.99 -2.35 3.36
C ILE A 19 -2.36 -3.28 2.19
N TYR A 20 -2.46 -4.59 2.44
CA TYR A 20 -2.91 -5.54 1.42
C TYR A 20 -4.36 -5.28 0.99
N ASN A 21 -5.26 -5.00 1.93
CA ASN A 21 -6.65 -4.68 1.60
C ASN A 21 -6.76 -3.42 0.75
N LEU A 22 -6.00 -2.37 1.08
CA LEU A 22 -5.92 -1.17 0.24
C LEU A 22 -5.37 -1.48 -1.14
N TYR A 23 -4.32 -2.29 -1.24
CA TYR A 23 -3.80 -2.73 -2.54
C TYR A 23 -4.88 -3.45 -3.36
N VAL A 24 -5.65 -4.35 -2.77
CA VAL A 24 -6.74 -5.04 -3.48
C VAL A 24 -7.81 -4.03 -3.93
N GLU A 25 -8.20 -3.11 -3.08
CA GLU A 25 -9.26 -2.14 -3.37
C GLU A 25 -8.86 -1.12 -4.46
N TYR A 26 -7.65 -0.57 -4.39
CA TYR A 26 -7.21 0.50 -5.29
C TYR A 26 -6.47 0.01 -6.52
N VAL A 27 -5.85 -1.17 -6.46
CA VAL A 27 -5.01 -1.70 -7.55
C VAL A 27 -5.69 -2.87 -8.26
N MET A 28 -6.13 -3.90 -7.54
CA MET A 28 -6.73 -5.09 -8.18
C MET A 28 -8.12 -4.83 -8.77
N LYS A 29 -8.91 -3.95 -8.15
CA LYS A 29 -10.23 -3.57 -8.70
C LYS A 29 -10.13 -2.50 -9.79
N ASN A 30 -8.96 -1.92 -10.02
CA ASN A 30 -8.81 -0.91 -11.05
C ASN A 30 -8.68 -1.58 -12.43
N PRO A 31 -9.67 -1.44 -13.33
CA PRO A 31 -9.62 -2.07 -14.65
C PRO A 31 -8.50 -1.51 -15.55
N LEU A 32 -7.91 -0.37 -15.18
CA LEU A 32 -6.79 0.25 -15.88
C LEU A 32 -5.42 -0.26 -15.38
N TYR A 33 -5.39 -0.99 -14.27
CA TYR A 33 -4.15 -1.54 -13.76
C TYR A 33 -3.74 -2.80 -14.52
N THR A 34 -2.55 -2.77 -15.11
CA THR A 34 -1.95 -3.96 -15.72
C THR A 34 -1.01 -4.61 -14.71
N PRO A 35 -1.19 -5.89 -14.34
CA PRO A 35 -0.29 -6.59 -13.44
C PRO A 35 1.16 -6.50 -13.92
N GLY A 36 2.06 -6.02 -13.06
CA GLY A 36 3.48 -5.82 -13.39
C GLY A 36 3.85 -4.38 -13.76
N THR A 37 2.88 -3.47 -13.87
CA THR A 37 3.16 -2.03 -13.98
C THR A 37 3.34 -1.38 -12.60
N PRO A 38 4.27 -0.43 -12.42
CA PRO A 38 4.43 0.26 -11.15
C PRO A 38 3.14 1.02 -10.75
N ILE A 39 2.66 0.82 -9.52
CA ILE A 39 1.44 1.45 -8.98
C ILE A 39 1.45 2.99 -9.12
N ARG A 40 2.63 3.62 -9.09
CA ARG A 40 2.81 5.09 -9.24
C ARG A 40 2.31 5.64 -10.59
N GLN A 41 2.18 4.79 -11.61
CA GLN A 41 1.64 5.20 -12.91
C GLN A 41 0.11 5.20 -12.93
N VAL A 42 -0.53 4.55 -11.96
CA VAL A 42 -1.99 4.37 -11.89
C VAL A 42 -2.60 5.20 -10.77
N ILE A 43 -1.88 5.40 -9.67
CA ILE A 43 -2.30 6.21 -8.52
C ILE A 43 -1.38 7.43 -8.40
N SER A 44 -1.97 8.62 -8.25
CA SER A 44 -1.22 9.86 -8.10
C SER A 44 -0.36 9.83 -6.83
N PHE A 45 0.81 10.47 -6.86
CA PHE A 45 1.74 10.48 -5.72
C PHE A 45 1.11 11.10 -4.45
N GLN A 46 0.15 12.01 -4.60
CA GLN A 46 -0.61 12.60 -3.49
C GLN A 46 -1.47 11.55 -2.77
N ASP A 47 -2.16 10.68 -3.51
CA ASP A 47 -3.04 9.67 -2.93
C ASP A 47 -2.23 8.61 -2.18
N TRP A 48 -1.05 8.26 -2.69
CA TRP A 48 -0.13 7.36 -2.01
C TRP A 48 0.50 8.00 -0.76
N GLY A 49 0.87 9.28 -0.83
CA GLY A 49 1.43 10.01 0.31
C GLY A 49 0.50 10.00 1.51
N ARG A 50 -0.80 10.24 1.29
CA ARG A 50 -1.82 10.22 2.35
C ARG A 50 -1.96 8.84 3.00
N ILE A 51 -1.96 7.77 2.20
CA ILE A 51 -2.04 6.39 2.71
C ILE A 51 -0.80 6.04 3.56
N VAL A 52 0.38 6.53 3.21
CA VAL A 52 1.61 6.22 3.96
C VAL A 52 1.73 7.09 5.21
N GLU A 53 1.30 8.35 5.17
CA GLU A 53 1.27 9.25 6.33
C GLU A 53 0.32 8.75 7.43
N ASP A 54 -0.82 8.13 7.07
CA ASP A 54 -1.74 7.53 8.05
C ASP A 54 -1.10 6.38 8.88
N PHE A 55 0.08 5.89 8.46
CA PHE A 55 0.82 4.82 9.14
C PHE A 55 2.04 5.29 9.95
N VAL A 56 2.44 6.57 9.87
CA VAL A 56 3.63 7.13 10.55
C VAL A 56 3.25 7.95 11.78
#